data_AF-A0A7V3NAU3-F1
#
_entry.id   AF-A0A7V3NAU3-F1
#
_cell.length_a   1.000
_cell.length_b   1.000
_cell.length_c   1.000
_cell.angle_alpha   90.00
_cell.angle_beta   90.00
_cell.angle_gamma   90.00
#
_symmetry.space_group_name_H-M   'P 1'
#
loop_
_entity.id
_entity.type
_entity.pdbx_description
1 polymer ?
#
loop_
_entity_poly.entity_id
_entity_poly.type
_entity_poly.pdbx_seq_one_letter_code
_entity_poly.pdbx_strand_id
1 'polypeptide(L)'
;DLQSTWDQINRIDDIIEQRVTYAFHPRLGYLTACPTNVGTGIRVSVMLHLPGLVLARQIEKVFRSLQKISLAVRGLYGEGSQAMGDFYQISNQVTLGRSEQDIIKQVGDIVPVIINYERQAREFLVRESHENLHDRVSRAYGILRTAQTISSEETMSLLSSVRMGVNLGLIEDLEIPTVNELFIQTQPAHLQKITGTELDSADRNIERARFLRQHLSKQSSKGNNN
;
A
#
# COMPACT_ATOMS: atom_id res chain seq x y z
N ASP A 1 -10.83 3.86 8.42
CA ASP A 1 -11.75 3.16 9.34
C ASP A 1 -12.68 2.28 8.51
N LEU A 2 -12.76 0.98 8.82
CA LEU A 2 -13.60 0.04 8.07
C LEU A 2 -15.08 0.21 8.39
N GLN A 3 -15.43 0.51 9.64
CA GLN A 3 -16.83 0.61 10.06
C GLN A 3 -17.49 1.84 9.43
N SER A 4 -16.86 3.02 9.53
CA SER A 4 -17.37 4.21 8.85
C SER A 4 -17.48 4.04 7.33
N THR A 5 -16.55 3.31 6.70
CA THR A 5 -16.63 3.01 5.26
C THR A 5 -17.83 2.11 4.94
N TRP A 6 -18.09 1.10 5.78
CA TRP A 6 -19.25 0.23 5.65
C TRP A 6 -20.56 0.99 5.80
N ASP A 7 -20.70 1.80 6.85
CA ASP A 7 -21.92 2.56 7.10
C ASP A 7 -22.23 3.51 5.94
N GLN A 8 -21.19 4.11 5.35
CA GLN A 8 -21.33 4.97 4.18
C GLN A 8 -21.75 4.18 2.93
N ILE A 9 -21.10 3.05 2.62
CA ILE A 9 -21.41 2.30 1.40
C ILE A 9 -22.76 1.59 1.49
N ASN A 10 -23.14 1.06 2.66
CA ASN A 10 -24.46 0.45 2.86
C ASN A 10 -25.57 1.47 2.63
N ARG A 11 -25.41 2.69 3.17
CA ARG A 11 -26.37 3.77 2.93
C ARG A 11 -26.48 4.13 1.45
N ILE A 12 -25.37 4.14 0.72
CA ILE A 12 -25.38 4.42 -0.72
C ILE A 12 -26.09 3.29 -1.47
N ASP A 13 -25.83 2.03 -1.10
CA ASP A 13 -26.47 0.85 -1.68
C ASP A 13 -28.00 0.88 -1.49
N ASP A 14 -28.47 1.16 -0.26
CA ASP A 14 -29.89 1.31 0.07
C ASP A 14 -30.58 2.40 -0.79
N ILE A 15 -29.88 3.51 -1.06
CA ILE A 15 -30.41 4.61 -1.89
C ILE A 15 -30.52 4.20 -3.36
N ILE A 16 -29.56 3.41 -3.85
CA ILE A 16 -29.57 2.92 -5.23
C ILE A 16 -30.67 1.88 -5.42
N GLU A 17 -30.83 0.94 -4.48
CA GLU A 17 -31.84 -0.13 -4.55
C GLU A 17 -33.28 0.41 -4.56
N GLN A 18 -33.52 1.60 -4.00
CA GLN A 18 -34.81 2.30 -4.12
C GLN A 18 -35.15 2.73 -5.56
N ARG A 19 -34.15 2.83 -6.44
CA ARG A 19 -34.29 3.32 -7.82
C ARG A 19 -34.12 2.22 -8.86
N VAL A 20 -33.41 1.14 -8.53
CA VAL A 20 -33.13 0.03 -9.44
C VAL A 20 -33.28 -1.30 -8.72
N THR A 21 -33.79 -2.31 -9.42
CA THR A 21 -33.88 -3.67 -8.88
C THR A 21 -32.57 -4.41 -9.13
N TYR A 22 -31.94 -4.89 -8.07
CA TYR A 22 -30.77 -5.76 -8.20
C TYR A 22 -31.15 -7.19 -8.60
N ALA A 23 -30.29 -7.80 -9.42
CA ALA A 23 -30.43 -9.20 -9.77
C ALA A 23 -30.06 -10.05 -8.54
N PHE A 24 -31.06 -10.63 -7.88
CA PHE A 24 -30.87 -11.41 -6.65
C PHE A 24 -31.49 -12.79 -6.78
N HIS A 25 -30.81 -13.79 -6.25
CA HIS A 25 -31.31 -15.16 -6.17
C HIS A 25 -31.30 -15.66 -4.72
N PRO A 26 -32.39 -16.26 -4.20
CA PRO A 26 -32.53 -16.62 -2.79
C PRO A 26 -31.40 -17.50 -2.22
N ARG A 27 -30.76 -18.33 -3.06
CA ARG A 27 -29.64 -19.19 -2.65
C ARG A 27 -28.26 -18.66 -3.00
N LEU A 28 -28.16 -17.75 -3.97
CA LEU A 28 -26.88 -17.31 -4.53
C LEU A 28 -26.57 -15.84 -4.17
N GLY A 29 -27.50 -15.14 -3.53
CA GLY A 29 -27.37 -13.72 -3.23
C GLY A 29 -27.44 -12.85 -4.49
N TYR A 30 -26.69 -11.75 -4.50
CA TYR A 30 -26.53 -10.86 -5.63
C TYR A 30 -25.80 -11.57 -6.78
N LEU A 31 -26.44 -11.56 -7.94
CA LEU A 31 -25.93 -12.18 -9.16
C LEU A 31 -24.91 -11.26 -9.83
N THR A 32 -23.82 -11.87 -10.30
CA THR A 32 -22.69 -11.15 -10.89
C THR A 32 -21.99 -12.03 -11.91
N ALA A 33 -21.40 -11.41 -12.93
CA ALA A 33 -20.62 -12.12 -13.93
C ALA A 33 -19.28 -12.64 -13.38
N CYS A 34 -18.78 -12.06 -12.28
CA CYS A 34 -17.52 -12.46 -11.67
C CYS A 34 -17.77 -13.46 -10.53
N PRO A 35 -17.37 -14.75 -10.66
CA PRO A 35 -17.67 -15.76 -9.65
C PRO A 35 -17.13 -15.46 -8.25
N THR A 36 -16.07 -14.64 -8.13
CA THR A 36 -15.50 -14.27 -6.82
C THR A 36 -16.38 -13.30 -6.02
N ASN A 37 -17.39 -12.71 -6.65
CA ASN A 37 -18.28 -11.73 -6.04
C ASN A 37 -19.68 -12.29 -5.76
N VAL A 38 -19.97 -13.55 -6.07
CA VAL A 38 -21.30 -14.15 -5.82
C VAL A 38 -21.65 -14.16 -4.33
N GLY A 39 -22.92 -13.97 -3.99
CA GLY A 39 -23.38 -13.86 -2.61
C GLY A 39 -23.63 -12.42 -2.21
N THR A 40 -22.80 -11.91 -1.31
CA THR A 40 -22.87 -10.52 -0.79
C THR A 40 -22.42 -9.47 -1.80
N GLY A 41 -21.64 -9.83 -2.84
CA GLY A 41 -21.03 -8.85 -3.74
C GLY A 41 -19.87 -8.05 -3.15
N ILE A 42 -19.62 -8.15 -1.83
CA ILE A 42 -18.70 -7.25 -1.13
C ILE A 42 -17.23 -7.67 -1.30
N ARG A 43 -16.37 -6.65 -1.46
CA ARG A 43 -14.92 -6.79 -1.32
C ARG A 43 -14.41 -5.82 -0.26
N VAL A 44 -14.12 -6.36 0.92
CA VAL A 44 -13.49 -5.60 2.01
C VAL A 44 -11.98 -5.74 1.87
N SER A 45 -11.27 -4.61 1.86
CA SER A 45 -9.82 -4.63 1.80
C SER A 45 -9.16 -3.52 2.59
N VAL A 46 -7.98 -3.80 3.15
CA VAL A 46 -7.11 -2.82 3.81
C VAL A 46 -5.73 -2.91 3.18
N MET A 47 -5.16 -1.75 2.86
CA MET A 47 -3.79 -1.64 2.37
C MET A 47 -2.85 -1.33 3.53
N LEU A 48 -1.79 -2.12 3.66
CA LEU A 48 -0.79 -2.01 4.72
C LEU A 48 0.60 -1.87 4.12
N HIS A 49 1.42 -1.02 4.72
CA HIS A 49 2.86 -0.92 4.43
C HIS A 49 3.62 -1.76 5.45
N LEU A 50 4.24 -2.85 5.03
CA LEU A 50 4.84 -3.89 5.91
C LEU A 50 6.37 -4.08 5.71
N PRO A 51 7.19 -3.01 5.64
CA PRO A 51 8.62 -3.13 5.39
C PRO A 51 9.38 -3.84 6.51
N GLY A 52 8.96 -3.70 7.77
CA GLY A 52 9.60 -4.35 8.91
C GLY A 52 9.52 -5.87 8.81
N LEU A 53 8.34 -6.40 8.50
CA LEU A 53 8.13 -7.84 8.26
C LEU A 53 8.90 -8.37 7.05
N VAL A 54 9.04 -7.57 6.00
CA VAL A 54 9.85 -7.93 4.82
C VAL A 54 11.33 -8.00 5.19
N LEU A 55 11.86 -6.96 5.84
CA LEU A 55 13.27 -6.90 6.26
C LEU A 55 13.63 -7.97 7.28
N ALA A 56 12.73 -8.28 8.20
CA ALA A 56 12.87 -9.36 9.18
C ALA A 56 12.61 -10.77 8.59
N ARG A 57 12.32 -10.87 7.28
CA ARG A 57 12.00 -12.12 6.55
C ARG A 57 10.83 -12.91 7.18
N GLN A 58 9.86 -12.21 7.76
CA GLN A 58 8.68 -12.80 8.41
C GLN A 58 7.41 -12.75 7.54
N ILE A 59 7.43 -11.99 6.45
CA ILE A 59 6.23 -11.70 5.65
C ILE A 59 5.53 -12.97 5.10
N GLU A 60 6.29 -13.94 4.60
CA GLU A 60 5.75 -15.21 4.07
C GLU A 60 5.02 -16.04 5.14
N LYS A 61 5.49 -15.97 6.39
CA LYS A 61 4.83 -16.64 7.52
C LYS A 61 3.48 -15.99 7.82
N VAL A 62 3.39 -14.66 7.73
CA VAL A 62 2.13 -13.92 7.89
C VAL A 62 1.15 -14.32 6.79
N PHE A 63 1.59 -14.36 5.53
CA PHE A 63 0.70 -14.71 4.40
C PHE A 63 0.13 -16.11 4.50
N ARG A 64 0.95 -17.10 4.85
CA ARG A 64 0.46 -18.47 5.10
C ARG A 64 -0.60 -18.52 6.20
N SER A 65 -0.46 -17.71 7.26
CA SER A 65 -1.45 -17.63 8.33
C SER A 65 -2.76 -16.99 7.85
N LEU A 66 -2.70 -15.95 7.00
CA LEU A 66 -3.88 -15.28 6.45
C LEU A 66 -4.65 -16.17 5.47
N GLN A 67 -3.95 -16.95 4.64
CA GLN A 67 -4.57 -17.91 3.73
C GLN A 67 -5.38 -18.98 4.46
N LYS A 68 -4.89 -19.46 5.63
CA LYS A 68 -5.59 -20.46 6.46
C LYS A 68 -6.94 -19.97 7.00
N ILE A 69 -7.14 -18.65 7.06
CA ILE A 69 -8.40 -18.03 7.50
C ILE A 69 -9.16 -17.41 6.31
N SER A 70 -8.89 -17.86 5.09
CA SER A 70 -9.60 -17.44 3.87
C SER A 70 -9.50 -15.95 3.54
N LEU A 71 -8.34 -15.35 3.87
CA LEU A 71 -7.99 -14.01 3.44
C LEU A 71 -6.96 -14.05 2.30
N ALA A 72 -7.18 -13.18 1.31
CA ALA A 72 -6.26 -12.96 0.21
C ALA A 72 -5.28 -11.85 0.58
N VAL A 73 -4.04 -12.05 0.15
CA VAL A 73 -2.99 -11.03 0.17
C VAL A 73 -2.57 -10.78 -1.27
N ARG A 74 -2.45 -9.51 -1.66
CA ARG A 74 -1.89 -9.09 -2.96
C ARG A 74 -0.93 -7.93 -2.76
N GLY A 75 0.13 -7.87 -3.55
CA GLY A 75 0.98 -6.67 -3.63
C GLY A 75 0.24 -5.54 -4.35
N LEU A 76 0.59 -4.29 -4.03
CA LEU A 76 0.05 -3.11 -4.71
C LEU A 76 0.49 -3.03 -6.18
N TYR A 77 1.74 -3.39 -6.45
CA TYR A 77 2.35 -3.37 -7.78
C TYR A 77 3.13 -4.68 -8.01
N GLY A 78 2.91 -5.31 -9.16
CA GLY A 78 3.51 -6.58 -9.58
C GLY A 78 2.46 -7.65 -9.91
N GLU A 79 2.73 -8.46 -10.93
CA GLU A 79 2.05 -9.75 -11.12
C GLU A 79 2.79 -10.81 -10.29
N GLY A 80 2.10 -11.52 -9.39
CA GLY A 80 2.70 -12.54 -8.53
C GLY A 80 3.00 -12.08 -7.09
N SER A 81 4.02 -12.69 -6.47
CA SER A 81 4.33 -12.59 -5.02
C SER A 81 5.26 -11.44 -4.61
N GLN A 82 5.88 -10.71 -5.55
CA GLN A 82 6.69 -9.54 -5.22
C GLN A 82 5.83 -8.27 -5.22
N ALA A 83 5.49 -7.79 -4.02
CA ALA A 83 4.85 -6.49 -3.85
C ALA A 83 5.91 -5.38 -3.90
N MET A 84 5.94 -4.59 -4.97
CA MET A 84 6.87 -3.46 -5.02
C MET A 84 6.48 -2.40 -3.99
N GLY A 85 7.46 -1.96 -3.20
CA GLY A 85 7.29 -0.93 -2.18
C GLY A 85 6.67 -1.40 -0.86
N ASP A 86 6.65 -2.71 -0.61
CA ASP A 86 6.18 -3.34 0.63
C ASP A 86 4.73 -2.99 1.01
N PHE A 87 3.90 -2.63 0.01
CA PHE A 87 2.47 -2.42 0.18
C PHE A 87 1.68 -3.68 -0.17
N TYR A 88 0.86 -4.11 0.78
CA TYR A 88 0.05 -5.32 0.68
C TYR A 88 -1.41 -5.01 0.94
N GLN A 89 -2.28 -5.49 0.07
CA GLN A 89 -3.72 -5.48 0.23
C GLN A 89 -4.17 -6.79 0.87
N ILE A 90 -4.79 -6.69 2.05
CA ILE A 90 -5.42 -7.81 2.75
C ILE A 90 -6.92 -7.72 2.49
N SER A 91 -7.56 -8.80 2.03
CA SER A 91 -8.97 -8.78 1.63
C SER A 91 -9.67 -10.12 1.82
N ASN A 92 -11.00 -10.11 1.91
CA ASN A 92 -11.78 -11.34 1.98
C ASN A 92 -11.70 -12.13 0.67
N GLN A 93 -11.66 -13.46 0.75
CA GLN A 93 -11.90 -14.34 -0.41
C GLN A 93 -13.33 -14.85 -0.47
N VAL A 94 -13.98 -15.00 0.69
CA VAL A 94 -15.34 -15.52 0.81
C VAL A 94 -16.33 -14.37 0.70
N THR A 95 -17.31 -14.55 -0.18
CA THR A 95 -18.40 -13.60 -0.47
C THR A 95 -19.78 -14.26 -0.38
N LEU A 96 -19.86 -15.59 -0.47
CA LEU A 96 -21.09 -16.39 -0.33
C LEU A 96 -21.08 -17.19 0.98
N GLY A 97 -22.25 -17.27 1.64
CA GLY A 97 -22.43 -18.07 2.85
C GLY A 97 -21.96 -17.40 4.14
N ARG A 98 -21.64 -16.10 4.10
CA ARG A 98 -21.35 -15.24 5.26
C ARG A 98 -22.05 -13.91 5.08
N SER A 99 -22.41 -13.26 6.18
CA SER A 99 -22.93 -11.89 6.15
C SER A 99 -21.81 -10.89 5.84
N GLU A 100 -22.17 -9.74 5.30
CA GLU A 100 -21.26 -8.61 5.08
C GLU A 100 -20.58 -8.19 6.38
N GLN A 101 -21.34 -8.14 7.49
CA GLN A 101 -20.83 -7.77 8.81
C GLN A 101 -19.79 -8.76 9.32
N ASP A 102 -20.01 -10.07 9.12
CA ASP A 102 -19.01 -11.09 9.50
C ASP A 102 -17.73 -10.96 8.67
N ILE A 103 -17.85 -10.64 7.38
CA ILE A 103 -16.71 -10.42 6.48
C ILE A 103 -15.91 -9.19 6.93
N ILE A 104 -16.60 -8.08 7.21
CA ILE A 104 -15.98 -6.84 7.69
C ILE A 104 -15.30 -7.06 9.02
N LYS A 105 -15.97 -7.74 9.96
CA LYS A 105 -15.42 -8.08 11.26
C LYS A 105 -14.17 -8.94 11.14
N GLN A 106 -14.18 -9.96 10.27
CA GLN A 106 -13.01 -10.80 10.05
C GLN A 106 -11.79 -10.00 9.60
N VAL A 107 -11.95 -9.05 8.66
CA VAL A 107 -10.86 -8.18 8.21
C VAL A 107 -10.50 -7.16 9.30
N GLY A 108 -11.49 -6.63 10.02
CA GLY A 108 -11.31 -5.68 11.12
C GLY A 108 -10.54 -6.26 12.31
N ASP A 109 -10.74 -7.53 12.64
CA ASP A 109 -10.07 -8.20 13.76
C ASP A 109 -8.62 -8.57 13.43
N ILE A 110 -8.32 -8.94 12.18
CA ILE A 110 -6.98 -9.39 11.78
C ILE A 110 -6.01 -8.24 11.51
N VAL A 111 -6.50 -7.11 10.97
CA VAL A 111 -5.66 -5.99 10.57
C VAL A 111 -4.84 -5.42 11.75
N PRO A 112 -5.42 -5.18 12.94
CA PRO A 112 -4.66 -4.78 14.13
C PRO A 112 -3.55 -5.76 14.53
N VAL A 113 -3.78 -7.07 14.36
CA VAL A 113 -2.78 -8.10 14.65
C VAL A 113 -1.58 -7.98 13.71
N ILE A 114 -1.83 -7.78 12.41
CA ILE A 114 -0.75 -7.58 11.42
C ILE A 114 0.02 -6.29 11.71
N ILE A 115 -0.69 -5.21 12.04
CA ILE A 115 -0.07 -3.93 12.43
C ILE A 115 0.85 -4.12 13.64
N ASN A 116 0.41 -4.89 14.64
CA ASN A 116 1.23 -5.16 15.81
C ASN A 116 2.50 -5.95 15.46
N TYR A 117 2.40 -6.99 14.61
CA TYR A 117 3.58 -7.72 14.15
C TYR A 117 4.57 -6.85 13.35
N GLU A 118 4.06 -5.94 12.51
CA GLU A 118 4.90 -4.98 11.79
C GLU A 118 5.62 -4.04 12.75
N ARG A 119 4.93 -3.51 13.77
CA ARG A 119 5.54 -2.65 14.79
C ARG A 119 6.62 -3.38 15.57
N GLN A 120 6.35 -4.60 16.03
CA GLN A 120 7.35 -5.44 16.71
C GLN A 120 8.56 -5.74 15.83
N ALA A 121 8.35 -6.01 14.54
CA ALA A 121 9.45 -6.23 13.60
C ALA A 121 10.31 -4.97 13.43
N ARG A 122 9.69 -3.79 13.36
CA ARG A 122 10.42 -2.50 13.32
C ARG A 122 11.23 -2.26 14.59
N GLU A 123 10.62 -2.43 15.76
CA GLU A 123 11.28 -2.27 17.07
C GLU A 123 12.49 -3.22 17.18
N PHE A 124 12.34 -4.47 16.74
CA PHE A 124 13.43 -5.42 16.67
C PHE A 124 14.57 -4.93 15.76
N LEU A 125 14.26 -4.45 14.56
CA LEU A 125 15.27 -3.94 13.62
C LEU A 125 16.03 -2.73 14.18
N VAL A 126 15.32 -1.83 14.86
CA VAL A 126 15.91 -0.67 15.54
C VAL A 126 16.84 -1.12 16.67
N ARG A 127 16.41 -2.08 17.50
CA ARG A 127 17.21 -2.54 18.66
C ARG A 127 18.45 -3.32 18.25
N GLU A 128 18.33 -4.27 17.32
CA GLU A 128 19.43 -5.19 16.98
C GLU A 128 20.42 -4.58 15.98
N SER A 129 20.02 -3.58 15.19
CA SER A 129 20.86 -3.06 14.10
C SER A 129 20.54 -1.61 13.73
N HIS A 130 20.42 -0.73 14.74
CA HIS A 130 20.15 0.70 14.54
C HIS A 130 21.02 1.33 13.46
N GLU A 131 22.34 1.21 13.56
CA GLU A 131 23.29 1.81 12.61
C GLU A 131 23.12 1.28 11.18
N ASN A 132 22.93 -0.04 11.04
CA ASN A 132 22.72 -0.65 9.73
C ASN A 132 21.38 -0.24 9.11
N LEU A 133 20.34 -0.12 9.94
CA LEU A 133 19.02 0.35 9.51
C LEU A 133 19.09 1.82 9.08
N HIS A 134 19.75 2.66 9.88
CA HIS A 134 19.97 4.07 9.60
C HIS A 134 20.78 4.28 8.32
N ASP A 135 21.89 3.55 8.13
CA ASP A 135 22.67 3.59 6.89
C ASP A 135 21.82 3.19 5.67
N ARG A 136 21.07 2.08 5.77
CA ARG A 136 20.19 1.63 4.68
C ARG A 136 19.17 2.70 4.28
N VAL A 137 18.50 3.29 5.27
CA VAL A 137 17.51 4.36 5.07
C VAL A 137 18.17 5.59 4.46
N SER A 138 19.32 6.00 4.99
CA SER A 138 20.08 7.17 4.53
C SER A 138 20.55 7.00 3.08
N ARG A 139 21.05 5.80 2.73
CA ARG A 139 21.43 5.48 1.35
C ARG A 139 20.25 5.52 0.41
N ALA A 140 19.10 4.97 0.81
CA ALA A 140 17.90 5.03 0.00
C ALA A 140 17.45 6.47 -0.25
N TYR A 141 17.47 7.30 0.80
CA TYR A 141 17.15 8.72 0.68
C TYR A 141 18.14 9.47 -0.22
N GLY A 142 19.44 9.22 -0.04
CA GLY A 142 20.51 9.81 -0.86
C GLY A 142 20.40 9.46 -2.33
N ILE A 143 20.11 8.19 -2.66
CA ILE A 143 19.91 7.75 -4.05
C ILE A 143 18.70 8.48 -4.66
N LEU A 144 17.55 8.51 -3.98
CA LEU A 144 16.36 9.20 -4.49
C LEU A 144 16.59 10.71 -4.74
N ARG A 145 17.48 11.33 -3.95
CA ARG A 145 17.83 12.76 -4.07
C ARG A 145 18.88 13.08 -5.14
N THR A 146 19.64 12.10 -5.62
CA THR A 146 20.83 12.37 -6.44
C THR A 146 20.90 11.56 -7.73
N ALA A 147 20.23 10.41 -7.81
CA ALA A 147 20.21 9.53 -8.97
C ALA A 147 19.84 10.33 -10.23
N GLN A 148 20.50 10.07 -11.35
CA GLN A 148 20.21 10.68 -12.66
C GLN A 148 19.22 9.86 -13.48
N THR A 149 19.18 8.55 -13.23
CA THR A 149 18.22 7.59 -13.79
C THR A 149 17.77 6.67 -12.66
N ILE A 150 16.50 6.26 -12.67
CA ILE A 150 15.99 5.31 -11.68
C ILE A 150 14.77 4.55 -12.22
N SER A 151 14.76 3.23 -12.05
CA SER A 151 13.65 2.38 -12.49
C SER A 151 12.43 2.54 -11.59
N SER A 152 11.25 2.10 -12.06
CA SER A 152 10.05 2.07 -11.21
C SER A 152 10.24 1.16 -10.00
N GLU A 153 10.80 -0.04 -10.19
CA GLU A 153 11.00 -1.03 -9.13
C GLU A 153 11.95 -0.51 -8.05
N GLU A 154 13.08 0.06 -8.47
CA GLU A 154 14.05 0.66 -7.54
C GLU A 154 13.43 1.84 -6.79
N THR A 155 12.69 2.71 -7.48
CA THR A 155 11.99 3.83 -6.84
C THR A 155 11.03 3.35 -5.76
N MET A 156 10.22 2.33 -6.05
CA MET A 156 9.28 1.76 -5.09
C MET A 156 9.99 1.19 -3.86
N SER A 157 11.07 0.45 -4.07
CA SER A 157 11.88 -0.16 -2.99
C SER A 157 12.54 0.90 -2.09
N LEU A 158 13.13 1.94 -2.70
CA LEU A 158 13.79 3.02 -1.97
C LEU A 158 12.79 3.91 -1.25
N LEU A 159 11.66 4.27 -1.88
CA LEU A 159 10.58 5.02 -1.22
C LEU A 159 9.99 4.24 -0.05
N SER A 160 9.93 2.91 -0.13
CA SER A 160 9.50 2.08 1.01
C SER A 160 10.45 2.21 2.19
N SER A 161 11.76 2.14 1.92
CA SER A 161 12.80 2.31 2.94
C SER A 161 12.75 3.72 3.55
N VAL A 162 12.59 4.76 2.73
CA VAL A 162 12.44 6.15 3.20
C VAL A 162 11.17 6.34 4.03
N ARG A 163 10.02 5.82 3.56
CA ARG A 163 8.76 5.90 4.31
C ARG A 163 8.88 5.23 5.68
N MET A 164 9.57 4.10 5.76
CA MET A 164 9.87 3.45 7.03
C MET A 164 10.77 4.33 7.90
N GLY A 165 11.84 4.89 7.32
CA GLY A 165 12.75 5.83 7.98
C GLY A 165 12.04 7.02 8.62
N VAL A 166 11.15 7.68 7.89
CA VAL A 166 10.32 8.78 8.41
C VAL A 166 9.46 8.33 9.60
N ASN A 167 8.78 7.18 9.49
CA ASN A 167 7.94 6.67 10.59
C ASN A 167 8.75 6.24 11.83
N LEU A 168 10.04 5.95 11.67
CA LEU A 168 10.95 5.59 12.75
C LEU A 168 11.72 6.80 13.32
N GLY A 169 11.54 7.99 12.76
CA GLY A 169 12.29 9.18 13.15
C GLY A 169 13.74 9.18 12.67
N LEU A 170 14.12 8.33 11.70
CA LEU A 170 15.45 8.30 11.12
C LEU A 170 15.62 9.33 9.99
N ILE A 171 14.52 9.87 9.48
CA ILE A 171 14.48 10.98 8.52
C ILE A 171 13.49 12.01 9.08
N GLU A 172 14.00 13.19 9.43
CA GLU A 172 13.21 14.23 10.08
C GLU A 172 12.76 15.34 9.11
N ASP A 173 13.44 15.49 7.97
CA ASP A 173 13.23 16.58 7.00
C ASP A 173 12.21 16.24 5.89
N LEU A 174 11.42 15.17 6.07
CA LEU A 174 10.48 14.67 5.06
C LEU A 174 9.17 14.19 5.68
N GLU A 175 8.05 14.64 5.15
CA GLU A 175 6.73 14.25 5.64
C GLU A 175 6.13 13.04 4.90
N ILE A 176 5.37 12.20 5.63
CA ILE A 176 4.70 11.01 5.06
C ILE A 176 3.78 11.33 3.87
N PRO A 177 2.96 12.41 3.86
CA PRO A 177 2.15 12.76 2.70
C PRO A 177 2.98 12.95 1.43
N THR A 178 4.14 13.62 1.54
CA THR A 178 5.06 13.79 0.40
C THR A 178 5.56 12.44 -0.12
N VAL A 179 5.95 11.52 0.77
CA VAL A 179 6.39 10.18 0.35
C VAL A 179 5.26 9.42 -0.34
N ASN A 180 4.03 9.50 0.17
CA ASN A 180 2.86 8.87 -0.44
C ASN A 180 2.54 9.46 -1.83
N GLU A 181 2.69 10.77 -2.02
CA GLU A 181 2.54 11.40 -3.33
C GLU A 181 3.60 10.90 -4.33
N LEU A 182 4.85 10.77 -3.89
CA LEU A 182 5.93 10.25 -4.74
C LEU A 182 5.66 8.82 -5.20
N PHE A 183 5.10 7.96 -4.35
CA PHE A 183 4.70 6.61 -4.75
C PHE A 183 3.72 6.59 -5.94
N ILE A 184 2.83 7.58 -6.03
CA ILE A 184 1.80 7.68 -7.08
C ILE A 184 2.35 8.41 -8.31
N GLN A 185 2.96 9.58 -8.12
CA GLN A 185 3.34 10.47 -9.20
C GLN A 185 4.54 9.95 -10.01
N THR A 186 5.36 9.08 -9.42
CA THR A 186 6.49 8.43 -10.11
C THR A 186 6.07 7.22 -10.96
N GLN A 187 4.80 6.81 -10.93
CA GLN A 187 4.32 5.71 -11.77
C GLN A 187 4.34 6.08 -13.26
N PRO A 188 4.57 5.13 -14.18
CA PRO A 188 4.79 5.41 -15.60
C PRO A 188 3.71 6.28 -16.26
N ALA A 189 2.43 6.00 -16.00
CA ALA A 189 1.32 6.77 -16.59
C ALA A 189 1.17 8.16 -15.97
N HIS A 190 1.35 8.28 -14.65
CA HIS A 190 1.28 9.57 -13.95
C HIS A 190 2.41 10.49 -14.40
N LEU A 191 3.63 9.97 -14.50
CA LEU A 191 4.80 10.72 -14.92
C LEU A 191 4.64 11.28 -16.34
N GLN A 192 4.16 10.45 -17.28
CA GLN A 192 3.86 10.90 -18.65
C GLN A 192 2.75 11.95 -18.67
N LYS A 193 1.70 11.77 -17.84
CA LYS A 193 0.61 12.73 -17.73
C LYS A 193 1.06 14.09 -17.18
N ILE A 194 1.96 14.09 -16.20
CA ILE A 194 2.56 15.30 -15.61
C ILE A 194 3.47 15.99 -16.63
N THR A 195 4.27 15.23 -17.37
CA THR A 195 5.22 15.75 -18.36
C THR A 195 4.53 16.24 -19.63
N GLY A 196 3.35 15.70 -19.94
CA GLY A 196 2.56 16.06 -21.13
C GLY A 196 3.02 15.38 -22.42
N THR A 197 3.92 14.40 -22.33
CA THR A 197 4.46 13.67 -23.49
C THR A 197 4.52 12.18 -23.19
N GLU A 198 4.40 11.36 -24.24
CA GLU A 198 4.76 9.95 -24.14
C GLU A 198 6.27 9.82 -24.02
N LEU A 199 6.71 8.93 -23.15
CA LEU A 199 8.13 8.71 -22.84
C LEU A 199 8.41 7.22 -22.96
N ASP A 200 9.52 6.86 -23.58
CA ASP A 200 9.98 5.48 -23.62
C ASP A 200 10.49 5.02 -22.23
N SER A 201 10.96 3.78 -22.11
CA SER A 201 11.41 3.28 -20.81
C SER A 201 12.66 3.99 -20.26
N ALA A 202 13.57 4.44 -21.12
CA ALA A 202 14.80 5.10 -20.70
C ALA A 202 14.49 6.54 -20.27
N ASP A 203 13.71 7.25 -21.07
CA ASP A 203 13.27 8.61 -20.78
C ASP A 203 12.41 8.69 -19.52
N ARG A 204 11.52 7.71 -19.29
CA ARG A 204 10.77 7.60 -18.03
C ARG A 204 11.70 7.46 -16.81
N ASN A 205 12.80 6.73 -16.94
CA ASN A 205 13.72 6.55 -15.82
C ASN A 205 14.51 7.83 -15.51
N ILE A 206 14.87 8.60 -16.55
CA ILE A 206 15.49 9.93 -16.41
C ILE A 206 14.50 10.91 -15.78
N GLU A 207 13.27 10.98 -16.31
CA GLU A 207 12.26 11.91 -15.84
C GLU A 207 11.81 11.58 -14.42
N ARG A 208 11.71 10.30 -14.06
CA ARG A 208 11.40 9.87 -12.69
C ARG A 208 12.46 10.36 -11.71
N ALA A 209 13.73 10.17 -12.06
CA ALA A 209 14.84 10.64 -11.25
C ALA A 209 14.78 12.16 -11.11
N ARG A 210 14.57 12.90 -12.21
CA ARG A 210 14.40 14.36 -12.20
C ARG A 210 13.26 14.79 -11.27
N PHE A 211 12.10 14.16 -11.38
CA PHE A 211 10.92 14.43 -10.56
C PHE A 211 11.22 14.24 -9.07
N LEU A 212 11.82 13.11 -8.69
CA LEU A 212 12.22 12.81 -7.31
C LEU A 212 13.17 13.86 -6.75
N ARG A 213 14.23 14.21 -7.49
CA ARG A 213 15.21 15.24 -7.06
C ARG A 213 14.53 16.58 -6.82
N GLN A 214 13.61 17.01 -7.68
CA GLN A 214 12.90 18.28 -7.53
C GLN A 214 12.01 18.34 -6.29
N HIS A 215 11.37 17.21 -5.93
CA HIS A 215 10.43 17.17 -4.80
C HIS A 215 11.14 16.92 -3.47
N LEU A 216 12.25 16.17 -3.47
CA LEU A 216 13.04 15.89 -2.26
C LEU A 216 14.12 16.94 -1.96
N SER A 217 14.41 17.87 -2.87
CA SER A 217 15.34 19.00 -2.61
C SER A 217 14.67 20.23 -2.03
N LYS A 218 13.39 20.47 -2.35
CA LYS A 218 12.63 21.66 -1.91
C LYS A 218 12.29 21.70 -0.43
N GLN A 219 12.40 20.58 0.29
CA GLN A 219 12.06 20.54 1.73
C GLN A 219 13.25 20.89 2.63
N SER A 220 14.49 20.65 2.21
CA SER A 220 15.69 21.02 2.99
C SER A 220 15.88 22.54 3.14
N SER A 221 15.22 23.38 2.31
CA SER A 221 15.35 24.85 2.37
C SER A 221 14.34 25.55 3.28
N LYS A 222 13.34 24.85 3.84
CA LYS A 222 12.38 25.45 4.78
C LYS A 222 12.87 25.48 6.24
N GLY A 223 14.02 24.85 6.54
CA GLY A 223 14.59 24.79 7.89
C GLY A 223 15.62 25.87 8.25
N ASN A 224 15.93 26.82 7.36
CA ASN A 224 17.03 27.78 7.55
C ASN A 224 16.62 29.26 7.66
N ASN A 225 15.34 29.55 7.97
CA ASN A 225 14.91 30.89 8.37
C ASN A 225 14.46 30.87 9.84
N ASN A 226 15.42 30.94 10.76
CA ASN A 226 15.31 31.62 12.05
C ASN A 226 16.72 31.87 12.60
#